data_AF-A0A6G1S5A5-F1
#
_entry.id   AF-A0A6G1S5A5-F1
#
_cell.length_a   1.000
_cell.length_b   1.000
_cell.length_c   1.000
_cell.angle_alpha   90.00
_cell.angle_beta   90.00
_cell.angle_gamma   90.00
#
_symmetry.space_group_name_H-M   'P 1'
#
loop_
_entity.id
_entity.type
_entity.pdbx_description
1 polymer ?
#
loop_
_entity_poly.entity_id
_entity_poly.type
_entity_poly.pdbx_seq_one_letter_code
_entity_poly.pdbx_strand_id
1 'polypeptide(L)'
;SWQFLTYFYANVAPQWQSINAGNWLATEKNVRKKAIELGRDLTVYTGTEGVLTIPNAKGVPTPLYLNDDDKKIPIPDNFWKVLYDAETKQGIALVGSNNPLLESEDNLLCKNICEANGWPTIRDYRKGLIYCCSVSDFQKAVSYAPKLSVSGVLQGPQ
;
A
#
# COMPACT_ATOMS: atom_id res chain seq x y z
N SER A 1 22.39 -12.73 -7.83
CA SER A 1 22.31 -11.39 -7.21
C SER A 1 21.09 -11.32 -6.31
N TRP A 2 21.10 -10.46 -5.29
CA TRP A 2 19.96 -10.27 -4.35
C TRP A 2 18.65 -9.89 -5.05
N GLN A 3 18.71 -9.28 -6.24
CA GLN A 3 17.55 -8.91 -7.05
C GLN A 3 16.71 -10.11 -7.51
N PHE A 4 17.29 -11.30 -7.69
CA PHE A 4 16.50 -12.48 -8.06
C PHE A 4 15.61 -12.98 -6.90
N LEU A 5 15.96 -12.66 -5.65
CA LEU A 5 15.16 -13.05 -4.48
C LEU A 5 13.79 -12.33 -4.45
N THR A 6 13.64 -11.20 -5.13
CA THR A 6 12.37 -10.48 -5.17
C THR A 6 11.33 -11.14 -6.09
N TYR A 7 11.73 -12.11 -6.91
CA TYR A 7 10.84 -12.82 -7.85
C TYR A 7 10.28 -14.13 -7.29
N PHE A 8 10.64 -14.52 -6.06
CA PHE A 8 10.07 -15.69 -5.42
C PHE A 8 8.62 -15.47 -5.05
N TYR A 9 7.78 -16.50 -5.19
CA TYR A 9 6.36 -16.41 -4.86
C TYR A 9 6.08 -16.03 -3.40
N ALA A 10 7.02 -16.29 -2.49
CA ALA A 10 6.93 -15.83 -1.10
C ALA A 10 6.91 -14.29 -0.96
N ASN A 11 7.34 -13.55 -1.98
CA ASN A 11 7.42 -12.09 -2.01
C ASN A 11 6.44 -11.45 -3.01
N VAL A 12 5.46 -12.21 -3.52
CA VAL A 12 4.47 -11.69 -4.47
C VAL A 12 3.05 -11.91 -3.96
N ALA A 13 2.18 -10.98 -4.28
CA ALA A 13 0.74 -11.13 -4.13
C ALA A 13 0.05 -10.73 -5.44
N PRO A 14 -1.14 -11.27 -5.76
CA PRO A 14 -1.86 -10.92 -6.97
C PRO A 14 -2.17 -9.42 -7.03
N GLN A 15 -1.70 -8.74 -8.07
CA GLN A 15 -1.90 -7.30 -8.25
C GLN A 15 -2.35 -7.01 -9.68
N TRP A 16 -3.29 -6.09 -9.85
CA TRP A 16 -3.69 -5.67 -11.20
C TRP A 16 -2.54 -4.95 -11.89
N GLN A 17 -2.31 -5.29 -13.15
CA GLN A 17 -1.17 -4.72 -13.87
C GLN A 17 -1.27 -3.20 -14.06
N SER A 18 -2.48 -2.67 -14.26
CA SER A 18 -2.70 -1.22 -14.34
C SER A 18 -2.34 -0.48 -13.05
N ILE A 19 -2.42 -1.18 -11.91
CA ILE A 19 -2.12 -0.64 -10.58
C ILE A 19 -0.63 -0.77 -10.29
N ASN A 20 -0.07 -1.97 -10.47
CA ASN A 20 1.35 -2.26 -10.26
C ASN A 20 2.23 -1.36 -11.13
N ALA A 21 1.98 -1.33 -12.44
CA ALA A 21 2.71 -0.47 -13.39
C ALA A 21 2.23 0.99 -13.38
N GLY A 22 1.19 1.30 -12.61
CA GLY A 22 0.60 2.63 -12.47
C GLY A 22 1.08 3.35 -11.20
N ASN A 23 0.14 3.66 -10.32
CA ASN A 23 0.41 4.54 -9.18
C ASN A 23 1.22 3.84 -8.09
N TRP A 24 1.22 2.51 -8.03
CA TRP A 24 2.10 1.76 -7.13
C TRP A 24 3.58 1.96 -7.49
N LEU A 25 3.93 1.83 -8.77
CA LEU A 25 5.28 2.13 -9.26
C LEU A 25 5.68 3.60 -8.99
N ALA A 26 4.75 4.55 -9.17
CA ALA A 26 5.00 5.95 -8.84
C ALA A 26 5.29 6.15 -7.35
N THR A 27 4.52 5.48 -6.49
CA THR A 27 4.74 5.45 -5.04
C THR A 27 6.12 4.92 -4.69
N GLU A 28 6.54 3.79 -5.27
CA GLU A 28 7.87 3.24 -5.04
C GLU A 28 9.01 4.15 -5.52
N LYS A 29 8.80 4.91 -6.60
CA LYS A 29 9.74 5.95 -7.03
C LYS A 29 9.84 7.08 -6.01
N ASN A 30 8.72 7.53 -5.45
CA ASN A 30 8.71 8.57 -4.41
C ASN A 30 9.39 8.11 -3.12
N VAL A 31 9.20 6.85 -2.71
CA VAL A 31 9.92 6.26 -1.57
C VAL A 31 11.42 6.27 -1.81
N ARG A 32 11.88 5.85 -2.99
CA ARG A 32 13.30 5.89 -3.37
C ARG A 32 13.85 7.32 -3.37
N LYS A 33 13.10 8.27 -3.94
CA LYS A 33 13.46 9.69 -3.94
C LYS A 33 13.64 10.21 -2.52
N LYS A 34 12.69 9.89 -1.62
CA LYS A 34 12.77 10.29 -0.21
C LYS A 34 14.01 9.71 0.50
N ALA A 35 14.32 8.44 0.29
CA ALA A 35 15.51 7.82 0.87
C ALA A 35 16.80 8.51 0.40
N ILE A 36 16.88 8.84 -0.90
CA ILE A 36 18.01 9.57 -1.48
C ILE A 36 18.15 10.97 -0.87
N GLU A 37 17.05 11.72 -0.73
CA GLU A 37 17.06 13.07 -0.15
C GLU A 37 17.49 13.09 1.32
N LEU A 38 17.08 12.08 2.09
CA LEU A 38 17.48 11.96 3.50
C LEU A 38 18.98 11.61 3.64
N GLY A 39 19.59 11.00 2.62
CA GLY A 39 20.97 10.54 2.68
C GLY A 39 21.23 9.43 3.70
N ARG A 40 20.18 8.74 4.15
CA ARG A 40 20.22 7.66 5.15
C ARG A 40 19.17 6.59 4.90
N ASP A 41 19.31 5.46 5.59
CA ASP A 41 18.48 4.29 5.40
C ASP A 41 17.06 4.48 5.95
N LEU A 42 16.07 4.05 5.17
CA LEU A 42 14.69 3.88 5.59
C LEU A 42 14.38 2.39 5.76
N THR A 43 13.80 2.02 6.89
CA THR A 43 13.21 0.70 7.06
C THR A 43 11.85 0.68 6.38
N VAL A 44 11.66 -0.24 5.42
CA VAL A 44 10.40 -0.36 4.67
C VAL A 44 9.79 -1.73 4.92
N TYR A 45 8.60 -1.74 5.53
CA TYR A 45 7.77 -2.93 5.64
C TYR A 45 6.72 -2.89 4.55
N THR A 46 6.51 -3.99 3.83
CA THR A 46 5.49 -4.10 2.77
C THR A 46 4.55 -5.26 3.07
N GLY A 47 3.29 -5.11 2.74
CA GLY A 47 2.33 -6.21 2.82
C GLY A 47 1.02 -5.88 2.12
N THR A 48 0.02 -6.68 2.42
CA THR A 48 -1.32 -6.63 1.85
C THR A 48 -2.37 -6.54 2.96
N GLU A 49 -3.58 -6.08 2.65
CA GLU A 49 -4.73 -6.07 3.57
C GLU A 49 -6.03 -6.41 2.83
N GLY A 50 -6.90 -7.17 3.48
CA GLY A 50 -8.20 -7.57 2.97
C GLY A 50 -8.17 -8.51 1.75
N VAL A 51 -9.36 -8.86 1.28
CA VAL A 51 -9.59 -9.59 0.02
C VAL A 51 -10.47 -8.72 -0.87
N LEU A 52 -9.99 -8.44 -2.08
CA LEU A 52 -10.68 -7.62 -3.06
C LEU A 52 -12.05 -8.23 -3.36
N THR A 53 -13.09 -7.42 -3.25
CA THR A 53 -14.47 -7.81 -3.51
C THR A 53 -15.03 -6.96 -4.63
N ILE A 54 -15.49 -7.59 -5.72
CA ILE A 54 -16.09 -6.93 -6.87
C ILE A 54 -17.51 -7.48 -7.09
N PRO A 55 -18.52 -6.64 -7.43
CA PRO A 55 -19.84 -7.12 -7.80
C PRO A 55 -19.79 -8.08 -8.98
N ASN A 56 -20.42 -9.25 -8.85
CA ASN A 56 -20.59 -10.17 -9.98
C ASN A 56 -21.70 -9.69 -10.94
N ALA A 57 -22.00 -10.49 -11.97
CA ALA A 57 -23.03 -10.17 -12.96
C ALA A 57 -24.45 -9.93 -12.38
N LYS A 58 -24.71 -10.33 -11.13
CA LYS A 58 -25.98 -10.10 -10.41
C LYS A 58 -25.88 -8.92 -9.42
N GLY A 59 -24.78 -8.18 -9.43
CA GLY A 59 -24.51 -7.09 -8.49
C GLY A 59 -24.12 -7.54 -7.08
N VAL A 60 -23.88 -8.83 -6.86
CA VAL A 60 -23.52 -9.35 -5.53
C VAL A 60 -22.02 -9.21 -5.30
N PRO A 61 -21.57 -8.50 -4.24
CA PRO A 61 -20.16 -8.40 -3.88
C PRO A 61 -19.54 -9.79 -3.72
N THR A 62 -18.53 -10.11 -4.53
CA THR A 62 -17.90 -11.43 -4.55
C THR A 62 -16.39 -11.29 -4.33
N PRO A 63 -15.80 -11.96 -3.31
CA PRO A 63 -14.37 -11.92 -3.06
C PRO A 63 -13.59 -12.68 -4.13
N LEU A 64 -12.46 -12.15 -4.56
CA LEU A 64 -11.67 -12.69 -5.67
C LEU A 64 -10.45 -13.49 -5.20
N TYR A 65 -10.21 -14.62 -5.88
CA TYR A 65 -9.08 -15.51 -5.63
C TYR A 65 -8.44 -15.93 -6.96
N LEU A 66 -7.12 -16.20 -6.99
CA LEU A 66 -6.54 -16.96 -8.09
C LEU A 66 -6.95 -18.43 -7.91
N ASN A 67 -7.78 -18.91 -8.84
CA ASN A 67 -8.53 -20.17 -8.76
C ASN A 67 -9.72 -20.10 -7.78
N ASP A 68 -10.91 -19.90 -8.34
CA ASP A 68 -12.17 -19.76 -7.60
C ASP A 68 -12.63 -21.05 -6.92
N ASP A 69 -12.24 -22.23 -7.44
CA ASP A 69 -12.66 -23.53 -6.90
C ASP A 69 -12.01 -23.81 -5.54
N ASP A 70 -10.72 -23.50 -5.45
CA ASP A 70 -9.90 -23.81 -4.28
C ASP A 70 -9.80 -22.63 -3.29
N LYS A 71 -10.04 -21.39 -3.76
CA LYS A 71 -9.93 -20.14 -2.96
C LYS A 71 -8.65 -20.02 -2.14
N LYS A 72 -7.54 -20.56 -2.65
CA LYS A 72 -6.27 -20.66 -1.89
C LYS A 72 -5.45 -19.38 -1.91
N ILE A 73 -5.54 -18.60 -2.99
CA ILE A 73 -4.71 -17.40 -3.17
C ILE A 73 -5.63 -16.19 -3.28
N PRO A 74 -5.89 -15.45 -2.19
CA PRO A 74 -6.73 -14.26 -2.23
C PRO A 74 -6.07 -13.18 -3.09
N ILE A 75 -6.88 -12.44 -3.85
CA ILE A 75 -6.46 -11.17 -4.44
C ILE A 75 -6.63 -10.11 -3.34
N PRO A 76 -5.56 -9.44 -2.88
CA PRO A 76 -5.64 -8.41 -1.86
C PRO A 76 -6.52 -7.24 -2.29
N ASP A 77 -7.24 -6.63 -1.34
CA ASP A 77 -7.94 -5.36 -1.58
C ASP A 77 -6.97 -4.18 -1.57
N ASN A 78 -5.97 -4.21 -0.69
CA ASN A 78 -4.97 -3.16 -0.54
C ASN A 78 -3.55 -3.72 -0.48
N PHE A 79 -2.62 -2.97 -1.07
CA PHE A 79 -1.19 -3.09 -0.83
C PHE A 79 -0.74 -1.93 0.05
N TRP A 80 0.24 -2.16 0.92
CA TRP A 80 0.73 -1.11 1.80
C TRP A 80 2.23 -1.17 1.99
N LYS A 81 2.82 -0.01 2.31
CA LYS A 81 4.20 0.15 2.76
C LYS A 81 4.24 1.02 4.00
N VAL A 82 4.87 0.56 5.07
CA VAL A 82 5.22 1.40 6.23
C VAL A 82 6.67 1.82 6.07
N LEU A 83 6.89 3.12 5.94
CA LEU A 83 8.22 3.72 5.94
C LEU A 83 8.53 4.16 7.37
N TYR A 84 9.72 3.79 7.84
CA TYR A 84 10.20 4.12 9.17
C TYR A 84 11.65 4.59 9.11
N ASP A 85 11.87 5.79 9.61
CA ASP A 85 13.19 6.37 9.81
C ASP A 85 13.62 6.08 11.26
N ALA A 86 14.59 5.19 11.43
CA ALA A 86 15.03 4.75 12.75
C ALA A 86 15.77 5.84 13.53
N GLU A 87 16.39 6.81 12.86
CA GLU A 87 17.15 7.88 13.50
C GLU A 87 16.21 8.92 14.14
N THR A 88 15.17 9.33 13.40
CA THR A 88 14.20 10.31 13.91
C THR A 88 13.00 9.69 14.60
N LYS A 89 12.80 8.37 14.42
CA LYS A 89 11.59 7.62 14.79
C LYS A 89 10.34 8.14 14.11
N GLN A 90 10.48 8.79 12.96
CA GLN A 90 9.34 9.22 12.15
C GLN A 90 8.87 8.09 11.23
N GLY A 91 7.58 8.04 10.96
CA GLY A 91 7.05 7.06 10.01
C GLY A 91 5.77 7.49 9.33
N ILE A 92 5.45 6.81 8.24
CA ILE A 92 4.18 6.97 7.51
C ILE A 92 3.83 5.65 6.84
N ALA A 93 2.53 5.34 6.72
CA ALA A 93 2.08 4.22 5.91
C ALA A 93 1.47 4.74 4.60
N LEU A 94 1.91 4.17 3.48
CA LEU A 94 1.39 4.42 2.14
C LEU A 94 0.53 3.22 1.76
N VAL A 95 -0.71 3.47 1.34
CA VAL A 95 -1.66 2.42 0.96
C VAL A 95 -2.11 2.63 -0.47
N GLY A 96 -2.08 1.55 -1.24
CA GLY A 96 -2.56 1.48 -2.61
C GLY A 96 -3.75 0.52 -2.73
N SER A 97 -4.88 1.01 -3.19
CA SER A 97 -6.01 0.13 -3.53
C SER A 97 -5.64 -0.74 -4.74
N ASN A 98 -5.95 -2.02 -4.64
CA ASN A 98 -5.83 -2.99 -5.72
C ASN A 98 -7.17 -3.15 -6.47
N ASN A 99 -8.09 -2.18 -6.40
CA ASN A 99 -9.36 -2.22 -7.12
C ASN A 99 -9.35 -1.24 -8.31
N PRO A 100 -9.23 -1.72 -9.56
CA PRO A 100 -9.25 -0.84 -10.74
C PRO A 100 -10.64 -0.26 -11.04
N LEU A 101 -11.68 -0.76 -10.36
CA LEU A 101 -13.09 -0.34 -10.47
C LEU A 101 -13.54 0.46 -9.25
N LEU A 102 -12.62 0.94 -8.41
CA LEU A 102 -12.96 1.78 -7.27
C LEU A 102 -13.64 3.07 -7.77
N GLU A 103 -14.71 3.49 -7.11
CA GLU A 103 -15.47 4.71 -7.46
C GLU A 103 -15.49 5.75 -6.32
N SER A 104 -15.28 5.34 -5.07
CA SER A 104 -15.26 6.22 -3.90
C SER A 104 -14.15 5.87 -2.90
N GLU A 105 -13.86 6.82 -2.00
CA GLU A 105 -12.89 6.70 -0.91
C GLU A 105 -13.58 6.39 0.43
N ASP A 106 -14.78 5.79 0.44
CA ASP A 106 -15.56 5.64 1.68
C ASP A 106 -15.00 4.56 2.63
N ASN A 107 -14.22 3.62 2.09
CA ASN A 107 -13.70 2.45 2.82
C ASN A 107 -12.17 2.49 2.99
N LEU A 108 -11.56 3.68 3.09
CA LEU A 108 -10.14 3.77 3.38
C LEU A 108 -9.81 3.19 4.76
N LEU A 109 -8.68 2.52 4.86
CA LEU A 109 -8.15 2.00 6.13
C LEU A 109 -7.91 3.08 7.20
N CYS A 110 -7.81 4.35 6.80
CA CYS A 110 -7.52 5.48 7.68
C CYS A 110 -7.91 6.80 7.01
N LYS A 111 -7.86 7.89 7.78
CA LYS A 111 -7.90 9.24 7.21
C LYS A 111 -6.65 9.49 6.37
N ASN A 112 -6.83 9.93 5.11
CA ASN A 112 -5.72 10.29 4.24
C ASN A 112 -4.98 11.54 4.76
N ILE A 113 -3.68 11.39 5.04
CA ILE A 113 -2.80 12.48 5.49
C ILE A 113 -1.69 12.84 4.49
N CYS A 114 -1.75 12.33 3.25
CA CYS A 114 -0.66 12.49 2.27
C CYS A 114 -0.33 13.96 2.00
N GLU A 115 -1.31 14.74 1.54
CA GLU A 115 -1.11 16.12 1.10
C GLU A 115 -0.56 17.01 2.22
N ALA A 116 -1.11 16.86 3.43
CA ALA A 116 -0.67 17.59 4.62
C ALA A 116 0.78 17.27 5.04
N ASN A 117 1.36 16.18 4.53
CA ASN A 117 2.72 15.75 4.85
C ASN A 117 3.62 15.65 3.61
N GLY A 118 3.26 16.34 2.52
CA GLY A 118 4.08 16.41 1.30
C GLY A 118 4.15 15.12 0.48
N TRP A 119 3.27 14.14 0.74
CA TRP A 119 3.17 12.95 -0.08
C TRP A 119 2.12 13.14 -1.18
N PRO A 120 2.37 12.67 -2.41
CA PRO A 120 1.37 12.73 -3.47
C PRO A 120 0.16 11.84 -3.15
N THR A 121 -1.03 12.44 -3.14
CA THR A 121 -2.28 11.66 -3.25
C THR A 121 -2.57 11.43 -4.73
N ILE A 122 -2.69 10.17 -5.15
CA ILE A 122 -2.92 9.85 -6.57
C ILE A 122 -4.29 9.19 -6.70
N ARG A 123 -5.25 9.91 -7.30
CA ARG A 123 -6.67 9.53 -7.40
C ARG A 123 -7.09 8.93 -8.75
N ASP A 124 -6.15 8.55 -9.62
CA ASP A 124 -6.48 7.79 -10.82
C ASP A 124 -6.78 6.33 -10.42
N TYR A 125 -8.04 6.05 -10.06
CA TYR A 125 -8.47 4.76 -9.51
C TYR A 125 -8.17 3.58 -10.45
N ARG A 126 -8.25 3.79 -11.77
CA ARG A 126 -7.91 2.78 -12.77
C ARG A 126 -6.44 2.34 -12.71
N LYS A 127 -5.58 3.19 -12.14
CA LYS A 127 -4.16 2.94 -11.86
C LYS A 127 -3.85 2.74 -10.36
N GLY A 128 -4.88 2.60 -9.54
CA GLY A 128 -4.82 2.37 -8.10
C GLY A 128 -4.80 3.67 -7.30
N LEU A 129 -5.80 3.88 -6.45
CA LEU A 129 -5.78 4.98 -5.48
C LEU A 129 -4.57 4.85 -4.55
N ILE A 130 -3.82 5.93 -4.35
CA ILE A 130 -2.76 6.03 -3.34
C ILE A 130 -3.14 7.06 -2.28
N TYR A 131 -3.08 6.66 -1.02
CA TYR A 131 -3.31 7.51 0.14
C TYR A 131 -2.37 7.16 1.30
N CYS A 132 -2.34 7.99 2.34
CA CYS A 132 -1.38 7.86 3.44
C CYS A 132 -2.10 7.80 4.79
N CYS A 133 -1.59 6.97 5.69
CA CYS A 133 -2.02 6.88 7.07
C CYS A 133 -0.92 7.33 8.02
N SER A 134 -1.32 7.82 9.20
CA SER A 134 -0.43 7.79 10.35
C SER A 134 -0.09 6.33 10.67
N VAL A 135 1.13 6.06 11.14
CA VAL A 135 1.54 4.69 11.51
C VAL A 135 0.65 4.12 12.62
N SER A 136 0.20 4.96 13.56
CA SER A 136 -0.73 4.58 14.62
C SER A 136 -2.09 4.13 14.09
N ASP A 137 -2.71 4.90 13.20
CA ASP A 137 -4.03 4.53 12.64
C ASP A 137 -3.92 3.33 11.71
N PHE A 138 -2.83 3.24 10.94
CA PHE A 138 -2.55 2.08 10.12
C PHE A 138 -2.44 0.80 10.95
N GLN A 139 -1.71 0.82 12.07
CA GLN A 139 -1.57 -0.35 12.95
C GLN A 139 -2.87 -0.76 13.67
N LYS A 140 -3.85 0.14 13.78
CA LYS A 140 -5.21 -0.20 14.25
C LYS A 140 -6.01 -0.90 13.17
N ALA A 141 -5.88 -0.47 11.91
CA ALA A 141 -6.57 -1.05 10.76
C ALA A 141 -5.95 -2.41 10.34
N VAL A 142 -4.63 -2.52 10.35
CA VAL A 142 -3.86 -3.70 9.94
C VAL A 142 -3.21 -4.31 11.19
N SER A 143 -3.96 -5.19 11.86
CA SER A 143 -3.58 -5.70 13.20
C SER A 143 -2.25 -6.46 13.23
N TYR A 144 -1.88 -7.10 12.12
CA TYR A 144 -0.65 -7.85 11.92
C TYR A 144 0.51 -7.02 11.36
N ALA A 145 0.32 -5.72 11.13
CA ALA A 145 1.42 -4.84 10.77
C ALA A 145 2.47 -4.79 11.91
N PRO A 146 3.75 -4.56 11.57
CA PRO A 146 4.80 -4.39 12.56
C PRO A 146 4.43 -3.37 13.63
N LYS A 147 4.68 -3.72 14.90
CA LYS A 147 4.40 -2.81 16.02
C LYS A 147 5.56 -1.81 16.16
N LEU A 148 5.38 -0.63 15.59
CA LEU A 148 6.37 0.45 15.62
C LEU A 148 5.95 1.54 16.61
N SER A 149 6.92 2.11 17.31
CA SER A 149 6.74 3.31 18.11
C SER A 149 7.29 4.50 17.34
N VAL A 150 6.41 5.43 16.94
CA VAL A 150 6.80 6.63 16.18
C VAL A 150 6.71 7.89 17.03
N SER A 151 7.63 8.82 16.80
CA SER A 151 7.66 10.16 17.41
C SER A 151 7.00 11.23 16.54
N GLY A 152 6.74 10.93 15.26
CA GLY A 152 6.16 11.88 14.30
C GLY A 152 5.88 11.27 12.92
N VAL A 153 5.32 12.08 12.02
CA VAL A 153 5.00 11.69 10.64
C VAL A 153 6.17 11.98 9.71
N LEU A 154 6.59 10.97 8.94
CA LEU A 154 7.64 11.13 7.94
C LEU A 154 7.13 11.98 6.76
N GLN A 155 7.79 13.11 6.51
CA GLN A 155 7.44 14.01 5.41
C GLN A 155 7.83 13.42 4.05
N GLY A 156 7.07 13.76 3.01
CA GLY A 156 7.29 13.30 1.65
C GLY A 156 8.58 13.84 1.01
N PRO A 157 8.87 13.38 -0.22
CA PRO A 157 9.99 13.90 -0.99
C PRO A 157 9.70 15.32 -1.49
N GLN A 158 10.74 16.17 -1.60
CA GLN A 158 10.63 17.54 -2.12
C GLN A 158 10.71 17.62 -3.64
#